data_AF-A0A2Z6ZSQ8-F1
#
_entry.id   AF-A0A2Z6ZSQ8-F1
#
_cell.length_a   1.000
_cell.length_b   1.000
_cell.length_c   1.000
_cell.angle_alpha   90.00
_cell.angle_beta   90.00
_cell.angle_gamma   90.00
#
_symmetry.space_group_name_H-M   'P 1'
#
loop_
_entity.id
_entity.type
_entity.pdbx_description
1 polymer ?
#
loop_
_entity_poly.entity_id
_entity_poly.type
_entity_poly.pdbx_seq_one_letter_code
_entity_poly.pdbx_strand_id
1 'polypeptide(L)'
;MPTPNTPTSGSTGLPSFEINLSSDDTAGGTSSQRPLGVKKAKLKKKRDDKVSELISTMKEGHRDLLNVLQQGSTDLQQNYDIRMLELQNEKKKLEIRQQKIALATLQEENKILYMDLNMISEPEVRDMVRKERAKILQKRNEARDQQEHETFGNYFGDLGGSGSNLGDY
;
A
#
# COMPACT_ATOMS: atom_id res chain seq x y z
N MET A 1 61.20 1.56 -92.64
CA MET A 1 60.04 1.07 -91.88
C MET A 1 60.25 -0.41 -91.64
N PRO A 2 60.11 -1.00 -90.43
CA PRO A 2 59.59 -0.47 -89.15
C PRO A 2 60.56 -0.65 -87.93
N THR A 3 60.27 0.03 -86.81
CA THR A 3 60.76 -0.25 -85.42
C THR A 3 59.76 -1.14 -84.66
N PRO A 4 60.15 -1.83 -83.56
CA PRO A 4 59.73 -1.39 -82.20
C PRO A 4 60.68 -1.79 -81.02
N ASN A 5 60.96 -0.88 -80.07
CA ASN A 5 60.46 -0.76 -78.66
C ASN A 5 61.04 -1.75 -77.60
N THR A 6 61.87 -1.30 -76.62
CA THR A 6 61.56 -0.93 -75.19
C THR A 6 62.23 -1.89 -74.14
N PRO A 7 62.31 -1.62 -72.80
CA PRO A 7 63.57 -1.36 -72.07
C PRO A 7 63.82 -2.35 -70.89
N THR A 8 65.01 -2.38 -70.29
CA THR A 8 65.30 -3.07 -68.99
C THR A 8 66.53 -2.41 -68.37
N SER A 9 66.42 -1.51 -67.40
CA SER A 9 66.15 -1.67 -65.95
C SER A 9 67.25 -2.42 -65.17
N GLY A 10 68.01 -1.66 -64.37
CA GLY A 10 68.28 -2.04 -62.98
C GLY A 10 69.74 -2.03 -62.49
N SER A 11 69.93 -1.35 -61.34
CA SER A 11 70.98 -1.51 -60.32
C SER A 11 72.17 -0.54 -60.36
N THR A 12 72.67 0.08 -59.28
CA THR A 12 72.23 0.37 -57.88
C THR A 12 73.26 1.39 -57.36
N GLY A 13 72.84 2.47 -56.69
CA GLY A 13 73.78 3.39 -56.03
C GLY A 13 73.12 4.63 -55.43
N LEU A 14 72.54 4.46 -54.23
CA LEU A 14 72.07 5.44 -53.23
C LEU A 14 72.19 6.95 -53.57
N PRO A 15 71.11 7.75 -53.51
CA PRO A 15 71.22 9.19 -53.36
C PRO A 15 71.21 9.57 -51.87
N SER A 16 72.27 10.27 -51.47
CA SER A 16 72.45 10.90 -50.16
C SER A 16 71.31 11.89 -49.87
N PHE A 17 70.71 11.81 -48.68
CA PHE A 17 69.75 12.81 -48.23
C PHE A 17 70.51 14.04 -47.75
N GLU A 18 70.36 15.17 -48.44
CA GLU A 18 70.89 16.46 -48.01
C GLU A 18 70.01 17.04 -46.89
N ILE A 19 70.62 17.27 -45.72
CA ILE A 19 69.99 17.90 -44.57
C ILE A 19 69.96 19.41 -44.81
N ASN A 20 68.77 19.95 -45.11
CA ASN A 20 68.56 21.38 -45.28
C ASN A 20 68.45 22.05 -43.89
N LEU A 21 69.52 22.71 -43.45
CA LEU A 21 69.55 23.57 -42.26
C LEU A 21 69.21 25.01 -42.69
N SER A 22 67.94 25.38 -42.59
CA SER A 22 67.51 26.76 -42.76
C SER A 22 66.63 27.22 -41.59
N SER A 23 67.11 28.27 -40.90
CA SER A 23 66.39 29.21 -40.02
C SER A 23 65.93 28.65 -38.68
N ASP A 24 66.03 29.32 -37.53
CA ASP A 24 66.63 30.56 -37.03
C ASP A 24 66.28 30.54 -35.51
N ASP A 25 66.91 31.40 -34.72
CA ASP A 25 67.06 31.32 -33.27
C ASP A 25 65.86 30.89 -32.40
N THR A 26 66.20 29.93 -31.53
CA THR A 26 65.76 29.75 -30.14
C THR A 26 64.98 30.90 -29.49
N ALA A 27 63.65 30.79 -29.45
CA ALA A 27 62.84 31.46 -28.43
C ALA A 27 61.66 30.57 -27.98
N GLY A 28 61.82 30.00 -26.79
CA GLY A 28 60.73 29.84 -25.84
C GLY A 28 59.54 28.99 -26.27
N GLY A 29 59.69 27.67 -26.25
CA GLY A 29 58.55 26.78 -26.28
C GLY A 29 58.95 25.37 -25.90
N THR A 30 59.03 25.11 -24.58
CA THR A 30 59.08 23.73 -24.09
C THR A 30 57.84 23.00 -24.63
N SER A 31 57.98 22.29 -25.75
CA SER A 31 57.01 21.28 -26.12
C SER A 31 57.11 20.21 -25.04
N SER A 32 56.30 20.39 -23.99
CA SER A 32 56.24 19.50 -22.84
C SER A 32 55.75 18.16 -23.36
N GLN A 33 56.70 17.33 -23.80
CA GLN A 33 56.50 15.94 -24.13
C GLN A 33 56.25 15.22 -22.80
N ARG A 34 55.07 15.44 -22.23
CA ARG A 34 54.62 14.74 -21.03
C ARG A 34 54.50 13.26 -21.40
N PRO A 35 54.96 12.34 -20.55
CA PRO A 35 54.85 10.92 -20.82
C PRO A 35 53.38 10.57 -21.12
N LEU A 36 53.15 9.90 -22.25
CA LEU A 36 51.83 9.56 -22.80
C LEU A 36 50.89 8.92 -21.76
N GLY A 37 51.44 8.27 -20.72
CA GLY A 37 50.70 7.65 -19.62
C GLY A 37 49.95 8.62 -18.70
N VAL A 38 50.42 9.86 -18.50
CA VAL A 38 49.81 10.79 -17.52
C VAL A 38 48.44 11.28 -17.97
N LYS A 39 48.25 11.52 -19.28
CA LYS A 39 46.94 11.90 -19.84
C LYS A 39 45.93 10.75 -19.71
N LYS A 40 46.36 9.51 -20.01
CA LYS A 40 45.53 8.30 -19.89
C LYS A 40 45.14 8.03 -18.43
N ALA A 41 46.07 8.17 -17.49
CA ALA A 41 45.82 8.01 -16.06
C ALA A 41 44.81 9.05 -15.53
N LYS A 42 44.96 10.33 -15.87
CA LYS A 42 44.00 11.37 -15.50
C LYS A 42 42.60 11.13 -16.06
N LEU A 43 42.52 10.68 -17.32
CA LEU A 43 41.24 10.35 -17.94
C LEU A 43 40.58 9.12 -17.31
N LYS A 44 41.37 8.10 -16.95
CA LYS A 44 40.88 6.94 -16.21
C LYS A 44 40.32 7.35 -14.85
N LYS A 45 41.09 8.12 -14.07
CA LYS A 45 40.63 8.63 -12.75
C LYS A 45 39.28 9.36 -12.86
N LYS A 46 39.14 10.28 -13.83
CA LYS A 46 37.85 10.97 -14.06
C LYS A 46 36.69 10.02 -14.40
N ARG A 47 36.95 8.90 -15.09
CA ARG A 47 35.92 7.90 -15.35
C ARG A 47 35.58 7.12 -14.08
N ASP A 48 36.59 6.69 -13.34
CA ASP A 48 36.42 5.94 -12.09
C ASP A 48 35.67 6.79 -11.05
N ASP A 49 36.00 8.08 -10.91
CA ASP A 49 35.31 9.03 -10.03
C ASP A 49 33.83 9.18 -10.41
N LYS A 50 33.51 9.33 -11.71
CA LYS A 50 32.13 9.39 -12.21
C LYS A 50 31.35 8.09 -11.99
N VAL A 51 32.01 6.94 -12.14
CA VAL A 51 31.40 5.64 -11.86
C VAL A 51 31.13 5.51 -10.36
N SER A 52 32.04 5.96 -9.51
CA SER A 52 31.84 5.96 -8.06
C SER A 52 30.68 6.85 -7.65
N GLU A 53 30.56 8.04 -8.25
CA GLU A 53 29.45 8.96 -8.04
C GLU A 53 28.11 8.32 -8.44
N LEU A 54 28.04 7.70 -9.62
CA LEU A 54 26.85 6.98 -10.08
C LEU A 54 26.46 5.83 -9.15
N ILE A 55 27.45 5.07 -8.65
CA ILE A 55 27.19 3.98 -7.70
C ILE A 55 26.65 4.54 -6.38
N SER A 56 27.15 5.70 -5.93
CA SER A 56 26.68 6.36 -4.71
C SER A 56 25.22 6.78 -4.84
N THR A 57 24.86 7.48 -5.92
CA THR A 57 23.48 7.94 -6.14
C THR A 57 22.52 6.77 -6.30
N MET A 58 22.94 5.69 -6.95
CA MET A 58 22.12 4.47 -7.05
C MET A 58 21.89 3.79 -5.70
N LYS A 59 22.91 3.74 -4.83
CA LYS A 59 22.78 3.19 -3.48
C LYS A 59 21.84 4.02 -2.61
N GLU A 60 21.93 5.34 -2.72
CA GLU A 60 21.05 6.26 -2.00
C GLU A 60 19.60 6.11 -2.47
N GLY A 61 19.35 6.18 -3.78
CA GLY A 61 18.01 5.96 -4.33
C GLY A 61 17.41 4.60 -3.99
N HIS A 62 18.23 3.54 -3.90
CA HIS A 62 17.76 2.23 -3.47
C HIS A 62 17.34 2.23 -1.99
N ARG A 63 18.09 2.90 -1.11
CA ARG A 63 17.71 3.04 0.31
C ARG A 63 16.41 3.81 0.46
N ASP A 64 16.25 4.91 -0.28
CA ASP A 64 15.03 5.71 -0.25
C ASP A 64 13.82 4.90 -0.72
N LEU A 65 13.97 4.15 -1.83
CA LEU A 65 12.91 3.28 -2.34
C LEU A 65 12.51 2.22 -1.30
N LEU A 66 13.48 1.57 -0.65
CA LEU A 66 13.20 0.59 0.40
C LEU A 66 12.43 1.21 1.57
N ASN A 67 12.84 2.40 2.01
CA ASN A 67 12.16 3.11 3.09
C ASN A 67 10.71 3.44 2.72
N VAL A 68 10.47 3.97 1.51
CA VAL A 68 9.13 4.30 1.03
C VAL A 68 8.25 3.05 0.92
N LEU A 69 8.78 1.93 0.40
CA LEU A 69 8.04 0.68 0.29
C LEU A 69 7.68 0.11 1.67
N GLN A 70 8.63 0.17 2.62
CA GLN A 70 8.41 -0.32 3.97
C GLN A 70 7.38 0.53 4.71
N GLN A 71 7.49 1.86 4.62
CA GLN A 71 6.52 2.80 5.19
C GLN A 71 5.14 2.64 4.55
N GLY A 72 5.06 2.55 3.22
CA GLY A 72 3.81 2.33 2.51
C GLY A 72 3.11 1.04 2.95
N SER A 73 3.87 -0.04 3.17
CA SER A 73 3.33 -1.29 3.70
C SER A 73 2.79 -1.15 5.13
N THR A 74 3.50 -0.44 6.01
CA THR A 74 3.03 -0.22 7.39
C THR A 74 1.80 0.67 7.44
N ASP A 75 1.78 1.73 6.63
CA ASP A 75 0.69 2.70 6.59
C ASP A 75 -0.60 2.05 6.07
N LEU A 76 -0.50 1.23 5.01
CA LEU A 76 -1.64 0.47 4.48
C LEU A 76 -2.25 -0.46 5.54
N GLN A 77 -1.40 -1.18 6.28
CA GLN A 77 -1.85 -2.09 7.34
C GLN A 77 -2.52 -1.32 8.49
N GLN A 78 -1.86 -0.26 8.98
CA GLN A 78 -2.41 0.56 10.05
C GLN A 78 -3.74 1.20 9.65
N ASN A 79 -3.86 1.71 8.43
CA ASN A 79 -5.10 2.29 7.92
C ASN A 79 -6.24 1.26 7.85
N TYR A 80 -5.93 0.02 7.45
CA TYR A 80 -6.90 -1.06 7.47
C TYR A 80 -7.36 -1.37 8.90
N ASP A 81 -6.43 -1.51 9.84
CA ASP A 81 -6.73 -1.83 11.24
C ASP A 81 -7.56 -0.74 11.91
N ILE A 82 -7.21 0.53 11.67
CA ILE A 82 -7.97 1.70 12.16
C ILE A 82 -9.41 1.64 11.63
N ARG A 83 -9.60 1.43 10.33
CA ARG A 83 -10.93 1.37 9.71
C ARG A 83 -11.77 0.23 10.27
N MET A 84 -11.17 -0.93 10.49
CA MET A 84 -11.86 -2.08 11.08
C MET A 84 -12.28 -1.80 12.53
N LEU A 85 -11.41 -1.14 13.30
CA LEU A 85 -11.71 -0.75 14.68
C LEU A 85 -12.84 0.29 14.75
N GLU A 86 -12.83 1.29 13.85
CA GLU A 86 -13.90 2.30 13.75
C GLU A 86 -15.25 1.66 13.46
N LEU A 87 -15.31 0.72 12.51
CA LEU A 87 -16.55 -0.01 12.18
C LEU A 87 -17.07 -0.82 13.38
N GLN A 88 -16.17 -1.49 14.11
CA GLN A 88 -16.57 -2.22 15.32
C GLN A 88 -17.10 -1.29 16.42
N ASN A 89 -16.46 -0.14 16.60
CA ASN A 89 -16.88 0.85 17.59
C ASN A 89 -18.24 1.46 17.24
N GLU A 90 -18.47 1.82 15.98
CA GLU A 90 -19.78 2.31 15.52
C GLU A 90 -20.87 1.26 15.70
N LYS A 91 -20.59 -0.02 15.37
CA LYS A 91 -21.53 -1.12 15.62
C LYS A 91 -21.90 -1.23 17.11
N LYS A 92 -20.90 -1.27 18.00
CA LYS A 92 -21.12 -1.35 19.46
C LYS A 92 -21.90 -0.15 19.98
N LYS A 93 -21.60 1.05 19.49
CA LYS A 93 -22.30 2.28 19.88
C LYS A 93 -23.77 2.25 19.48
N LEU A 94 -24.09 1.77 18.28
CA LEU A 94 -25.47 1.59 17.82
C LEU A 94 -26.20 0.54 18.67
N GLU A 95 -25.54 -0.56 19.01
CA GLU A 95 -26.10 -1.59 19.87
C GLU A 95 -26.44 -1.05 21.26
N ILE A 96 -25.49 -0.35 21.91
CA ILE A 96 -25.72 0.29 23.22
C ILE A 96 -26.87 1.30 23.14
N ARG A 97 -26.97 2.07 22.05
CA ARG A 97 -28.08 3.02 21.86
C ARG A 97 -29.42 2.32 21.78
N GLN A 98 -29.51 1.22 21.04
CA GLN A 98 -30.72 0.42 20.93
C GLN A 98 -31.10 -0.20 22.27
N GLN A 99 -30.15 -0.80 22.98
CA GLN A 99 -30.37 -1.35 24.33
C GLN A 99 -30.85 -0.27 25.31
N LYS A 100 -30.28 0.94 25.25
CA LYS A 100 -30.70 2.06 26.10
C LYS A 100 -32.13 2.51 25.81
N ILE A 101 -32.53 2.58 24.54
CA ILE A 101 -33.91 2.90 24.15
C ILE A 101 -34.85 1.81 24.66
N ALA A 102 -34.52 0.53 24.42
CA ALA A 102 -35.32 -0.59 24.88
C ALA A 102 -35.51 -0.59 26.40
N LEU A 103 -34.44 -0.32 27.16
CA LEU A 103 -34.51 -0.21 28.62
C LEU A 103 -35.41 0.95 29.07
N ALA A 104 -35.28 2.12 28.45
CA ALA A 104 -36.15 3.27 28.77
C ALA A 104 -37.62 2.98 28.46
N THR A 105 -37.92 2.32 27.34
CA THR A 105 -39.27 1.87 27.00
C THR A 105 -39.82 0.89 28.04
N LEU A 106 -39.03 -0.11 28.44
CA LEU A 106 -39.43 -1.07 29.47
C LEU A 106 -39.69 -0.41 30.82
N GLN A 107 -38.88 0.58 31.19
CA GLN A 107 -39.08 1.35 32.43
C GLN A 107 -40.39 2.13 32.40
N GLU A 108 -40.72 2.79 31.27
CA GLU A 108 -41.97 3.54 31.12
C GLU A 108 -43.19 2.60 31.14
N GLU A 109 -43.14 1.51 30.40
CA GLU A 109 -44.18 0.47 30.44
C GLU A 109 -44.37 -0.09 31.86
N ASN A 110 -43.29 -0.28 32.62
CA ASN A 110 -43.37 -0.73 34.00
C ASN A 110 -44.06 0.30 34.91
N LYS A 111 -43.84 1.61 34.71
CA LYS A 111 -44.60 2.64 35.45
C LYS A 111 -46.11 2.47 35.23
N ILE A 112 -46.51 2.26 33.97
CA ILE A 112 -47.92 2.04 33.61
C ILE A 112 -48.47 0.77 34.26
N LEU A 113 -47.71 -0.33 34.23
CA LEU A 113 -48.11 -1.61 34.81
C LEU A 113 -48.28 -1.57 36.34
N TYR A 114 -47.40 -0.85 37.04
CA TYR A 114 -47.37 -0.84 38.51
C TYR A 114 -48.10 0.34 39.17
N MET A 115 -48.60 1.31 38.40
CA MET A 115 -49.39 2.42 38.94
C MET A 115 -50.62 1.92 39.72
N ASP A 116 -51.01 2.56 40.82
CA ASP A 116 -52.27 2.19 41.47
C ASP A 116 -53.45 2.84 40.73
N LEU A 117 -54.34 2.02 40.19
CA LEU A 117 -55.51 2.47 39.43
C LEU A 117 -56.55 3.17 40.32
N ASN A 118 -56.53 2.91 41.62
CA ASN A 118 -57.44 3.55 42.57
C ASN A 118 -57.06 5.02 42.85
N MET A 119 -55.84 5.43 42.49
CA MET A 119 -55.40 6.83 42.56
C MET A 119 -55.91 7.67 41.39
N ILE A 120 -56.49 7.05 40.36
CA ILE A 120 -57.09 7.75 39.22
C ILE A 120 -58.56 8.04 39.53
N SER A 121 -58.85 9.31 39.78
CA SER A 121 -60.21 9.80 40.08
C SER A 121 -61.19 9.58 38.93
N GLU A 122 -60.73 9.78 37.68
CA GLU A 122 -61.59 9.69 36.50
C GLU A 122 -61.77 8.23 36.02
N PRO A 123 -63.02 7.75 35.89
CA PRO A 123 -63.28 6.36 35.49
C PRO A 123 -62.82 6.04 34.07
N GLU A 124 -62.97 6.98 33.13
CA GLU A 124 -62.59 6.78 31.73
C GLU A 124 -61.08 6.66 31.56
N VAL A 125 -60.30 7.52 32.22
CA VAL A 125 -58.83 7.48 32.22
C VAL A 125 -58.34 6.17 32.86
N ARG A 126 -58.99 5.72 33.93
CA ARG A 126 -58.67 4.45 34.59
C ARG A 126 -58.88 3.25 33.66
N ASP A 127 -59.97 3.22 32.90
CA ASP A 127 -60.24 2.15 31.93
C ASP A 127 -59.30 2.20 30.73
N MET A 128 -58.89 3.40 30.29
CA MET A 128 -57.85 3.57 29.27
C MET A 128 -56.51 2.97 29.73
N VAL A 129 -56.07 3.26 30.96
CA VAL A 129 -54.84 2.69 31.52
C VAL A 129 -54.94 1.16 31.64
N ARG A 130 -56.11 0.62 32.03
CA ARG A 130 -56.33 -0.84 32.04
C ARG A 130 -56.14 -1.47 30.66
N LYS A 131 -56.66 -0.85 29.61
CA LYS A 131 -56.50 -1.31 28.22
C LYS A 131 -55.02 -1.24 27.79
N GLU A 132 -54.34 -0.14 28.09
CA GLU A 132 -52.91 0.00 27.79
C GLU A 132 -52.06 -1.06 28.51
N ARG A 133 -52.36 -1.40 29.76
CA ARG A 133 -51.69 -2.52 30.46
C ARG A 133 -51.85 -3.84 29.73
N ALA A 134 -53.07 -4.16 29.32
CA ALA A 134 -53.34 -5.40 28.60
C ALA A 134 -52.54 -5.47 27.29
N LYS A 135 -52.49 -4.35 26.56
CA LYS A 135 -51.70 -4.20 25.33
C LYS A 135 -50.19 -4.38 25.56
N ILE A 136 -49.64 -3.79 26.63
CA ILE A 136 -48.22 -3.96 27.00
C ILE A 136 -47.92 -5.43 27.31
N LEU A 137 -48.75 -6.10 28.10
CA LEU A 137 -48.56 -7.52 28.45
C LEU A 137 -48.63 -8.41 27.21
N GLN A 138 -49.58 -8.16 26.32
CA GLN A 138 -49.68 -8.88 25.05
C GLN A 138 -48.41 -8.72 24.21
N LYS A 139 -47.95 -7.49 23.99
CA LYS A 139 -46.74 -7.20 23.21
C LYS A 139 -45.49 -7.89 23.81
N ARG A 140 -45.38 -7.95 25.13
CA ARG A 140 -44.27 -8.63 25.81
C ARG A 140 -44.31 -10.15 25.65
N ASN A 141 -45.50 -10.75 25.63
CA ASN A 141 -45.65 -12.18 25.37
C ASN A 141 -45.24 -12.50 23.92
N GLU A 142 -45.73 -11.73 22.94
CA GLU A 142 -45.37 -11.89 21.53
C GLU A 142 -43.85 -11.73 21.29
N ALA A 143 -43.20 -10.78 21.97
CA ALA A 143 -41.75 -10.58 21.88
C ALA A 143 -40.95 -11.74 22.48
N ARG A 144 -41.44 -12.37 23.55
CA ARG A 144 -40.81 -13.57 24.15
C ARG A 144 -40.87 -14.76 23.20
N ASP A 145 -42.04 -14.99 22.58
CA ASP A 145 -42.22 -16.10 21.65
C ASP A 145 -41.32 -15.97 20.40
N GLN A 146 -41.12 -14.73 19.90
CA GLN A 146 -40.19 -14.46 18.80
C GLN A 146 -38.73 -14.70 19.18
N GLN A 147 -38.33 -14.27 20.39
CA GLN A 147 -36.97 -14.47 20.88
C GLN A 147 -36.62 -15.95 21.04
N GLU A 148 -37.55 -16.76 21.54
CA GLU A 148 -37.38 -18.21 21.62
C GLU A 148 -37.24 -18.83 20.23
N HIS A 149 -38.09 -18.45 19.27
CA HIS A 149 -38.05 -18.98 17.92
C HIS A 149 -36.73 -18.67 17.18
N GLU A 150 -36.21 -17.45 17.30
CA GLU A 150 -34.89 -17.08 16.74
C GLU A 150 -33.73 -17.82 17.43
N THR A 151 -33.84 -18.01 18.75
CA THR A 151 -32.82 -18.72 19.53
C THR A 151 -32.76 -20.20 19.17
N PHE A 152 -33.91 -20.87 18.98
CA PHE A 152 -33.99 -22.27 18.54
C PHE A 152 -33.57 -22.46 17.08
N GLY A 153 -33.88 -21.52 16.17
CA GLY A 153 -33.49 -21.58 14.77
C GLY A 153 -31.96 -21.59 14.55
N ASN A 154 -31.21 -20.92 15.43
CA ASN A 154 -29.75 -20.86 15.35
C ASN A 154 -29.04 -22.18 15.73
N TYR A 155 -29.72 -23.12 16.39
CA TYR A 155 -29.15 -24.44 16.71
C TYR A 155 -29.29 -25.45 15.56
N PHE A 156 -30.26 -25.27 14.66
CA PHE A 156 -30.57 -26.22 13.58
C PHE A 156 -30.22 -25.69 12.18
N GLY A 157 -29.87 -24.41 12.03
CA GLY A 157 -29.53 -23.80 10.75
C GLY A 157 -28.24 -24.33 10.09
N ASP A 158 -27.36 -24.99 10.83
CA ASP A 158 -26.07 -25.51 10.34
C ASP A 158 -26.11 -27.02 9.97
N LEU A 159 -27.27 -27.68 10.12
CA LEU A 159 -27.44 -29.09 9.73
C LEU A 159 -27.87 -29.26 8.26
N GLY A 160 -28.03 -28.16 7.53
CA GLY A 160 -28.45 -28.12 6.13
C GLY A 160 -27.31 -28.17 5.11
N GLY A 161 -26.14 -28.68 5.48
CA GLY A 161 -25.06 -28.98 4.54
C GLY A 161 -25.47 -30.14 3.63
N SER A 162 -26.10 -29.83 2.50
CA SER A 162 -26.26 -30.75 1.36
C SER A 162 -24.88 -31.05 0.74
N GLY A 163 -24.02 -31.74 1.50
CA GLY A 163 -22.78 -32.33 1.05
C GLY A 163 -23.01 -33.81 0.84
N SER A 164 -23.30 -34.20 -0.39
CA SER A 164 -23.27 -35.59 -0.86
C SER A 164 -21.82 -36.12 -0.85
N ASN A 165 -21.27 -36.38 0.33
CA ASN A 165 -19.99 -37.06 0.53
C ASN A 165 -20.14 -38.09 1.66
N LEU A 166 -20.97 -39.09 1.41
CA LEU A 166 -20.79 -40.39 2.06
C LEU A 166 -19.69 -41.09 1.27
N GLY A 167 -18.51 -41.22 1.88
CA GLY A 167 -17.45 -42.06 1.34
C GLY A 167 -17.90 -43.51 1.37
N ASP A 168 -17.67 -44.21 0.27
CA ASP A 168 -17.85 -45.66 0.18
C ASP A 168 -16.99 -46.34 1.26
N TYR A 169 -17.66 -47.04 2.18
CA TYR A 169 -17.07 -48.08 3.01
C TYR A 169 -17.78 -49.40 2.71
#